data_AF-A0A2T5MBB1-F1
#
_entry.id   AF-A0A2T5MBB1-F1
#
_cell.length_a   1.000
_cell.length_b   1.000
_cell.length_c   1.000
_cell.angle_alpha   90.00
_cell.angle_beta   90.00
_cell.angle_gamma   90.00
#
_symmetry.space_group_name_H-M   'P 1'
#
loop_
_entity.id
_entity.type
_entity.pdbx_description
1 polymer ?
#
loop_
_entity_poly.entity_id
_entity_poly.type
_entity_poly.pdbx_seq_one_letter_code
_entity_poly.pdbx_strand_id
1 'polypeptide(L)'
;MPIAKPVLLTEELSLSISDDHATIAQLEDLLMLREQILAADAASQKTLNANLQHQYDVEPSEKNKMRLALALTTPGHTRADLIKAQKLIEELQSNTGSLPQVVRMYLRARVDIAKHTYDLEGKVKALSNDTRDLNEQLADVRAQIKALTSIEQKLESARSSASGRERK
;
A
#
# COMPACT_ATOMS: atom_id res chain seq x y z
N MET A 1 19.77 -1.17 67.64
CA MET A 1 19.50 -0.53 66.33
C MET A 1 19.17 -1.63 65.33
N PRO A 2 17.96 -1.68 64.75
CA PRO A 2 17.66 -2.67 63.72
C PRO A 2 18.10 -2.13 62.34
N ILE A 3 18.84 -2.96 61.60
CA ILE A 3 19.27 -2.69 60.23
C ILE A 3 18.08 -3.03 59.31
N ALA A 4 17.59 -2.03 58.57
CA ALA A 4 16.52 -2.20 57.61
C ALA A 4 16.98 -3.06 56.42
N LYS A 5 16.10 -3.99 55.99
CA LYS A 5 16.33 -4.96 54.91
C LYS A 5 16.46 -4.28 53.53
N PRO A 6 17.42 -4.69 52.67
CA PRO A 6 17.43 -4.34 51.25
C PRO A 6 16.75 -5.46 50.44
N VAL A 7 15.47 -5.32 50.09
CA VAL A 7 14.76 -6.31 49.26
C VAL A 7 14.04 -5.69 48.05
N LEU A 8 13.86 -4.37 48.00
CA LEU A 8 13.00 -3.74 46.99
C LEU A 8 13.70 -3.38 45.66
N LEU A 9 15.04 -3.38 45.58
CA LEU A 9 15.76 -2.94 44.38
C LEU A 9 15.91 -4.02 43.29
N THR A 10 15.82 -5.30 43.64
CA THR A 10 16.05 -6.40 42.69
C THR A 10 14.79 -6.81 41.92
N GLU A 11 13.59 -6.56 42.45
CA GLU A 11 12.33 -6.90 41.77
C GLU A 11 11.91 -5.89 40.70
N GLU A 12 12.13 -4.59 40.92
CA GLU A 12 11.78 -3.58 39.91
C GLU A 12 12.68 -3.65 38.67
N LEU A 13 13.97 -3.93 38.86
CA LEU A 13 14.92 -4.09 37.76
C LEU A 13 14.62 -5.36 36.93
N SER A 14 14.16 -6.44 37.55
CA SER A 14 13.82 -7.67 36.83
C SER A 14 12.51 -7.56 36.04
N LEU A 15 11.52 -6.82 36.56
CA LEU A 15 10.28 -6.52 35.82
C LEU A 15 10.55 -5.65 34.59
N SER A 16 11.33 -4.56 34.75
CA SER A 16 11.64 -3.63 33.65
C SER A 16 12.41 -4.31 32.51
N ILE A 17 13.35 -5.20 32.83
CA ILE A 17 14.13 -5.93 31.81
C ILE A 17 13.26 -6.96 31.08
N SER A 18 12.33 -7.61 31.79
CA SER A 18 11.40 -8.58 31.20
C SER A 18 10.43 -7.93 30.20
N ASP A 19 9.93 -6.73 30.50
CA ASP A 19 9.03 -5.97 29.62
C ASP A 19 9.74 -5.50 28.33
N ASP A 20 11.01 -5.12 28.44
CA ASP A 20 11.83 -4.75 27.29
C ASP A 20 12.09 -5.95 26.36
N HIS A 21 12.40 -7.13 26.91
CA HIS A 21 12.59 -8.34 26.10
C HIS A 21 11.31 -8.78 25.39
N ALA A 22 10.15 -8.71 26.06
CA ALA A 22 8.87 -9.03 25.43
C ALA A 22 8.54 -8.05 24.29
N THR A 23 8.83 -6.76 24.49
CA THR A 23 8.65 -5.72 23.47
C THR A 23 9.53 -5.96 22.24
N ILE A 24 10.80 -6.30 22.46
CA ILE A 24 11.75 -6.62 21.38
C ILE A 24 11.27 -7.84 20.59
N ALA A 25 10.89 -8.92 21.29
CA ALA A 25 10.40 -10.14 20.64
C ALA A 25 9.14 -9.90 19.80
N GLN A 26 8.21 -9.05 20.26
CA GLN A 26 7.02 -8.67 19.49
C GLN A 26 7.38 -7.87 18.23
N LEU A 27 8.31 -6.91 18.33
CA LEU A 27 8.76 -6.15 17.17
C LEU A 27 9.49 -7.03 16.15
N GLU A 28 10.39 -7.90 16.61
CA GLU A 28 11.11 -8.83 15.75
C GLU A 28 10.15 -9.74 14.99
N ASP A 29 9.14 -10.29 15.67
CA ASP A 29 8.09 -11.11 15.05
C ASP A 29 7.35 -10.36 13.93
N LEU A 30 6.95 -9.11 14.19
CA LEU A 30 6.27 -8.27 13.21
C LEU A 30 7.19 -7.89 12.04
N LEU A 31 8.46 -7.60 12.29
CA LEU A 31 9.42 -7.25 11.23
C LEU A 31 9.72 -8.46 10.35
N MET A 32 9.96 -9.63 10.94
CA MET A 32 10.17 -10.86 10.18
C MET A 32 8.96 -11.21 9.34
N LEU A 33 7.75 -11.12 9.91
CA LEU A 33 6.52 -11.36 9.15
C LEU A 33 6.39 -10.40 7.97
N ARG A 34 6.69 -9.11 8.17
CA ARG A 34 6.67 -8.12 7.09
C ARG A 34 7.62 -8.50 5.97
N GLU A 35 8.86 -8.83 6.28
CA GLU A 35 9.84 -9.22 5.26
C GLU A 35 9.41 -10.50 4.54
N GLN A 36 8.83 -11.46 5.24
CA GLN A 36 8.27 -12.66 4.63
C GLN A 36 7.14 -12.34 3.63
N ILE A 37 6.23 -11.43 3.99
CA ILE A 37 5.15 -11.01 3.08
C ILE A 37 5.73 -10.29 1.86
N LEU A 38 6.71 -9.40 2.05
CA LEU A 38 7.29 -8.61 0.96
C LEU A 38 8.16 -9.44 0.01
N ALA A 39 8.83 -10.47 0.51
CA ALA A 39 9.65 -11.37 -0.29
C ALA A 39 8.82 -12.45 -1.02
N ALA A 40 7.60 -12.73 -0.55
CA ALA A 40 6.72 -13.72 -1.14
C ALA A 40 6.15 -13.26 -2.49
N ASP A 41 5.99 -14.20 -3.43
CA ASP A 41 5.20 -13.95 -4.64
C ASP A 41 3.71 -13.80 -4.33
N ALA A 42 2.91 -13.39 -5.33
CA ALA A 42 1.48 -13.12 -5.15
C ALA A 42 0.67 -14.34 -4.64
N ALA A 43 1.02 -15.56 -5.05
CA ALA A 43 0.32 -16.77 -4.63
C ALA A 43 0.65 -17.12 -3.16
N SER A 44 1.92 -16.98 -2.81
CA SER A 44 2.46 -17.19 -1.47
C SER A 44 1.92 -16.13 -0.50
N GLN A 45 1.86 -14.86 -0.90
CA GLN A 45 1.24 -13.78 -0.13
C GLN A 45 -0.23 -14.09 0.15
N LYS A 46 -1.00 -14.48 -0.87
CA LYS A 46 -2.41 -14.84 -0.70
C LYS A 46 -2.59 -15.98 0.31
N THR A 47 -1.75 -17.00 0.24
CA THR A 47 -1.76 -18.14 1.16
C THR A 47 -1.39 -17.73 2.58
N LEU A 48 -0.33 -16.94 2.74
CA LEU A 48 0.11 -16.42 4.03
C LEU A 48 -0.98 -15.56 4.68
N ASN A 49 -1.61 -14.68 3.90
CA ASN A 49 -2.71 -13.84 4.38
C ASN A 49 -3.94 -14.65 4.79
N ALA A 50 -4.31 -15.68 4.01
CA ALA A 50 -5.38 -16.58 4.39
C ALA A 50 -5.08 -17.32 5.70
N ASN A 51 -3.83 -17.75 5.91
CA ASN A 51 -3.39 -18.38 7.15
C ASN A 51 -3.45 -17.41 8.34
N LEU A 52 -3.01 -16.16 8.18
CA LEU A 52 -3.09 -15.15 9.22
C LEU A 52 -4.55 -14.81 9.58
N GLN A 53 -5.42 -14.72 8.58
CA GLN A 53 -6.85 -14.54 8.79
C GLN A 53 -7.43 -15.72 9.57
N HIS A 54 -7.11 -16.95 9.16
CA HIS A 54 -7.57 -18.15 9.85
C HIS A 54 -7.08 -18.22 11.30
N GLN A 55 -5.81 -17.89 11.56
CA GLN A 55 -5.25 -17.82 12.92
C GLN A 55 -6.01 -16.83 13.80
N TYR A 56 -6.35 -15.66 13.26
CA TYR A 56 -7.16 -14.67 13.97
C TYR A 56 -8.60 -15.15 14.21
N ASP A 57 -9.21 -15.82 13.23
CA ASP A 57 -10.59 -16.30 13.35
C ASP A 57 -10.70 -17.44 14.38
N VAL A 58 -9.69 -18.30 14.47
CA VAL A 58 -9.61 -19.38 15.47
C VAL A 58 -9.25 -18.83 16.84
N GLU A 59 -8.32 -17.88 16.91
CA GLU A 59 -7.81 -17.30 18.15
C GLU A 59 -7.60 -15.78 17.99
N PRO A 60 -8.56 -14.93 18.40
CA PRO A 60 -8.48 -13.48 18.24
C PRO A 60 -7.58 -12.82 19.32
N SER A 61 -6.41 -13.40 19.56
CA SER A 61 -5.39 -12.87 20.46
C SER A 61 -4.80 -11.56 19.93
N GLU A 62 -4.18 -10.76 20.80
CA GLU A 62 -3.52 -9.52 20.40
C GLU A 62 -2.40 -9.76 19.39
N LYS A 63 -1.65 -10.86 19.57
CA LYS A 63 -0.62 -11.30 18.63
C LYS A 63 -1.20 -11.55 17.24
N ASN A 64 -2.27 -12.33 17.14
CA ASN A 64 -2.89 -12.65 15.84
C ASN A 64 -3.54 -11.40 15.22
N LYS A 65 -4.12 -10.52 16.06
CA LYS A 65 -4.66 -9.23 15.64
C LYS A 65 -3.57 -8.31 15.05
N MET A 66 -2.41 -8.20 15.71
CA MET A 66 -1.28 -7.41 15.22
C MET A 66 -0.75 -7.96 13.89
N ARG A 67 -0.53 -9.28 13.81
CA ARG A 67 -0.02 -9.94 12.60
C ARG A 67 -0.98 -9.78 11.42
N LEU A 68 -2.28 -9.99 11.64
CA LEU A 68 -3.30 -9.77 10.61
C LEU A 68 -3.37 -8.31 10.19
N ALA A 69 -3.41 -7.37 11.14
CA ALA A 69 -3.43 -5.95 10.82
C ALA A 69 -2.21 -5.55 9.98
N LEU A 70 -1.01 -5.99 10.37
CA LEU A 70 0.22 -5.76 9.63
C LEU A 70 0.12 -6.29 8.20
N ALA A 71 -0.34 -7.53 8.02
CA ALA A 71 -0.51 -8.13 6.69
C ALA A 71 -1.45 -7.31 5.82
N LEU A 72 -2.59 -6.88 6.35
CA LEU A 72 -3.55 -6.04 5.62
C LEU A 72 -3.02 -4.63 5.29
N THR A 73 -1.87 -4.21 5.85
CA THR A 73 -1.17 -2.97 5.49
C THR A 73 -0.04 -3.17 4.45
N THR A 74 0.13 -4.36 3.88
CA THR A 74 1.10 -4.57 2.79
C THR A 74 0.51 -4.17 1.43
N PRO A 75 1.35 -3.86 0.42
CA PRO A 75 0.87 -3.57 -0.93
C PRO A 75 0.03 -4.71 -1.53
N GLY A 76 -0.86 -4.38 -2.47
CA GLY A 76 -1.73 -5.36 -3.13
C GLY A 76 -3.06 -5.66 -2.42
N HIS A 77 -3.29 -5.06 -1.25
CA HIS A 77 -4.56 -5.18 -0.52
C HIS A 77 -5.62 -4.16 -0.98
N THR A 78 -6.88 -4.50 -0.75
CA THR A 78 -7.99 -3.63 -1.11
C THR A 78 -8.18 -2.49 -0.10
N ARG A 79 -8.95 -1.46 -0.47
CA ARG A 79 -9.35 -0.41 0.48
C ARG A 79 -10.13 -0.97 1.69
N ALA A 80 -10.91 -2.01 1.47
CA ALA A 80 -11.66 -2.66 2.55
C ALA A 80 -10.71 -3.33 3.55
N ASP A 81 -9.64 -3.97 3.06
CA ASP A 81 -8.59 -4.56 3.89
C ASP A 81 -7.87 -3.49 4.73
N LEU A 82 -7.56 -2.35 4.13
CA LEU A 82 -6.94 -1.22 4.84
C LEU A 82 -7.84 -0.68 5.96
N ILE A 83 -9.14 -0.55 5.70
CA ILE A 83 -10.11 -0.14 6.73
C ILE A 83 -10.17 -1.18 7.85
N LYS A 84 -10.13 -2.48 7.51
CA LYS A 84 -10.07 -3.56 8.49
C LYS A 84 -8.79 -3.48 9.33
N ALA A 85 -7.63 -3.29 8.71
CA ALA A 85 -6.36 -3.12 9.40
C ALA A 85 -6.39 -1.96 10.40
N GLN A 86 -6.94 -0.81 9.97
CA GLN A 86 -7.08 0.35 10.81
C GLN A 86 -7.95 0.06 12.05
N LYS A 87 -9.11 -0.58 11.88
CA LYS A 87 -9.98 -0.97 13.01
C LYS A 87 -9.27 -1.90 13.99
N LEU A 88 -8.57 -2.92 13.49
CA LEU A 88 -7.82 -3.83 14.35
C LEU A 88 -6.74 -3.09 15.16
N ILE A 89 -6.08 -2.10 14.57
CA ILE A 89 -5.06 -1.29 15.25
C ILE A 89 -5.69 -0.33 16.27
N GLU A 90 -6.84 0.28 15.96
CA GLU A 90 -7.59 1.12 16.90
C GLU A 90 -8.04 0.30 18.12
N GLU A 91 -8.52 -0.92 17.90
CA GLU A 91 -8.86 -1.86 18.99
C GLU A 91 -7.63 -2.19 19.85
N LEU A 92 -6.49 -2.52 19.23
CA LEU A 92 -5.23 -2.77 19.96
C LEU A 92 -4.78 -1.56 20.78
N GLN A 93 -5.00 -0.35 20.27
CA GLN A 93 -4.62 0.89 20.96
C GLN A 93 -5.56 1.24 22.11
N SER A 94 -6.84 0.89 22.01
CA SER A 94 -7.80 1.09 23.10
C SER A 94 -7.53 0.21 24.33
N ASN A 95 -6.83 -0.91 24.14
CA ASN A 95 -6.38 -1.78 25.23
C ASN A 95 -5.03 -1.30 25.78
N THR A 96 -5.06 -0.17 26.50
CA THR A 96 -3.88 0.62 26.91
C THR A 96 -2.85 -0.14 27.77
N GLY A 97 -3.19 -1.28 28.35
CA GLY A 97 -2.33 -2.05 29.26
C GLY A 97 -1.46 -3.13 28.63
N SER A 98 -1.64 -3.47 27.35
CA SER A 98 -1.03 -4.68 26.76
C SER A 98 -0.01 -4.42 25.66
N LEU A 99 -0.10 -3.27 24.96
CA LEU A 99 0.75 -2.99 23.81
C LEU A 99 1.87 -1.99 24.14
N PRO A 100 3.16 -2.35 23.99
CA PRO A 100 4.25 -1.41 24.15
C PRO A 100 4.13 -0.19 23.21
N GLN A 101 4.58 0.99 23.67
CA GLN A 101 4.44 2.24 22.91
C GLN A 101 5.09 2.17 21.52
N VAL A 102 6.27 1.55 21.42
CA VAL A 102 6.99 1.40 20.16
C VAL A 102 6.22 0.54 19.15
N VAL A 103 5.54 -0.52 19.61
CA VAL A 103 4.69 -1.38 18.77
C VAL A 103 3.47 -0.60 18.27
N ARG A 104 2.85 0.21 19.15
CA ARG A 104 1.74 1.11 18.75
C ARG A 104 2.17 2.10 17.66
N MET A 105 3.33 2.73 17.82
CA MET A 105 3.89 3.66 16.84
C MET A 105 4.18 2.97 15.51
N TYR A 106 4.78 1.78 15.55
CA TYR A 106 5.06 0.99 14.36
C TYR A 106 3.79 0.66 13.58
N LEU A 107 2.77 0.09 14.23
CA LEU A 107 1.50 -0.28 13.57
C LEU A 107 0.77 0.94 13.00
N ARG A 108 0.78 2.09 13.69
CA ARG A 108 0.20 3.33 13.17
C ARG A 108 0.92 3.80 11.91
N ALA A 109 2.24 3.84 11.94
CA ALA A 109 3.05 4.20 10.77
C ALA A 109 2.78 3.26 9.59
N ARG A 110 2.55 1.96 9.84
CA ARG A 110 2.16 1.00 8.79
C ARG A 110 0.85 1.36 8.11
N VAL A 111 -0.18 1.75 8.86
CA VAL A 111 -1.46 2.20 8.29
C VAL A 111 -1.28 3.47 7.47
N ASP A 112 -0.52 4.44 7.97
CA ASP A 112 -0.27 5.69 7.26
C ASP A 112 0.48 5.45 5.95
N ILE A 113 1.51 4.60 5.97
CA ILE A 113 2.22 4.15 4.76
C ILE A 113 1.26 3.46 3.79
N ALA A 114 0.42 2.54 4.26
CA ALA A 114 -0.51 1.82 3.40
C ALA A 114 -1.56 2.74 2.74
N LYS A 115 -2.05 3.76 3.48
CA LYS A 115 -2.91 4.82 2.92
C LYS A 115 -2.21 5.56 1.80
N HIS A 116 -0.98 6.01 2.02
CA HIS A 116 -0.20 6.69 1.00
C HIS A 116 0.07 5.82 -0.23
N THR A 117 0.38 4.53 -0.04
CA THR A 117 0.55 3.58 -1.15
C THR A 117 -0.74 3.46 -1.97
N TYR A 118 -1.88 3.27 -1.32
CA TYR A 118 -3.17 3.16 -2.00
C TYR A 118 -3.52 4.42 -2.81
N ASP A 119 -3.28 5.60 -2.23
CA ASP A 119 -3.50 6.88 -2.91
C ASP A 119 -2.57 7.05 -4.13
N LEU A 120 -1.31 6.64 -4.01
CA LEU A 120 -0.34 6.66 -5.11
C LEU A 120 -0.72 5.68 -6.23
N GLU A 121 -1.14 4.46 -5.89
CA GLU A 121 -1.64 3.48 -6.87
C GLU A 121 -2.86 4.03 -7.63
N GLY A 122 -3.78 4.70 -6.91
CA GLY A 122 -4.92 5.39 -7.52
C GLY A 122 -4.49 6.47 -8.52
N LYS A 123 -3.51 7.31 -8.15
CA LYS A 123 -2.96 8.36 -9.03
C LYS A 123 -2.27 7.77 -10.26
N VAL A 124 -1.48 6.70 -10.09
CA VAL A 124 -0.81 6.02 -11.21
C VAL A 124 -1.84 5.46 -12.19
N LYS A 125 -2.92 4.84 -11.69
CA LYS A 125 -3.99 4.33 -12.54
C LYS A 125 -4.71 5.45 -13.31
N ALA A 126 -5.01 6.57 -12.64
CA ALA A 126 -5.61 7.73 -13.29
C ALA A 126 -4.71 8.29 -14.41
N LEU A 127 -3.43 8.53 -14.11
CA LEU A 127 -2.45 9.02 -15.09
C LEU A 127 -2.26 8.06 -16.27
N SER A 128 -2.32 6.75 -16.03
CA SER A 128 -2.24 5.74 -17.09
C SER A 128 -3.44 5.82 -18.03
N ASN A 129 -4.64 6.07 -17.51
CA ASN A 129 -5.83 6.25 -18.34
C ASN A 129 -5.75 7.56 -19.13
N ASP A 130 -5.36 8.66 -18.49
CA ASP A 130 -5.20 9.95 -19.15
C ASP A 130 -4.19 9.86 -20.31
N THR A 131 -3.09 9.14 -20.11
CA THR A 131 -2.08 8.90 -21.14
C THR A 131 -2.64 8.09 -22.31
N ARG A 132 -3.50 7.10 -22.04
CA ARG A 132 -4.17 6.33 -23.09
C ARG A 132 -5.11 7.22 -23.90
N ASP A 133 -5.95 8.00 -23.24
CA ASP A 133 -6.93 8.87 -23.90
C ASP A 133 -6.25 9.96 -24.73
N LEU A 134 -5.17 10.56 -24.21
CA LEU A 134 -4.36 11.53 -24.96
C LEU A 134 -3.71 10.91 -26.20
N ASN A 135 -3.24 9.67 -26.12
CA ASN A 135 -2.68 8.97 -27.27
C ASN A 135 -3.74 8.68 -28.34
N GLU A 136 -4.96 8.37 -27.94
CA GLU A 136 -6.09 8.20 -28.87
C GLU A 136 -6.45 9.51 -29.57
N GLN A 137 -6.59 10.61 -28.81
CA GLN A 137 -6.80 11.95 -29.38
C GLN A 137 -5.70 12.34 -30.37
N LEU A 138 -4.45 12.03 -30.04
CA LEU A 138 -3.30 12.33 -30.91
C LEU A 138 -3.32 11.48 -32.19
N ALA A 139 -3.80 10.24 -32.13
CA ALA A 139 -4.01 9.40 -33.32
C ALA A 139 -5.09 10.00 -34.24
N ASP A 140 -6.20 10.47 -33.67
CA ASP A 140 -7.29 11.11 -34.41
C ASP A 140 -6.83 12.39 -35.10
N VAL A 141 -6.11 13.27 -34.38
CA VAL A 141 -5.55 14.49 -34.96
C VAL A 141 -4.58 14.17 -36.09
N ARG A 142 -3.73 13.15 -35.94
CA ARG A 142 -2.84 12.70 -37.03
C ARG A 142 -3.62 12.21 -38.25
N ALA A 143 -4.73 11.49 -38.05
CA ALA A 143 -5.58 11.04 -39.13
C ALA A 143 -6.25 12.24 -39.85
N GLN A 144 -6.74 13.22 -39.10
CA GLN A 144 -7.31 14.45 -39.65
C GLN A 144 -6.28 15.24 -40.47
N ILE A 145 -5.05 15.42 -39.96
CA ILE A 145 -3.97 16.08 -40.70
C ILE A 145 -3.72 15.35 -42.03
N LYS A 146 -3.61 14.02 -42.00
CA LYS A 146 -3.39 13.23 -43.23
C LYS A 146 -4.52 13.38 -44.24
N ALA A 147 -5.77 13.43 -43.76
CA ALA A 147 -6.94 13.65 -44.62
C ALA A 147 -6.91 15.06 -45.25
N LEU A 148 -6.62 16.09 -44.45
CA LEU A 148 -6.50 17.47 -44.93
C LEU A 148 -5.38 17.62 -45.96
N THR A 149 -4.19 17.07 -45.70
CA THR A 149 -3.08 17.07 -46.68
C THR A 149 -3.46 16.36 -47.99
N SER A 150 -4.23 15.28 -47.90
CA SER A 150 -4.73 14.58 -49.10
C SER A 150 -5.74 15.43 -49.89
N ILE A 151 -6.57 16.21 -49.20
CA ILE A 151 -7.51 17.15 -49.82
C ILE A 151 -6.74 18.29 -50.51
N GLU A 152 -5.76 18.88 -49.82
CA GLU A 152 -4.91 19.95 -50.38
C GLU A 152 -4.21 19.49 -51.68
N GLN A 153 -3.60 18.30 -51.69
CA GLN A 153 -2.96 17.74 -52.89
C GLN A 153 -3.94 17.55 -54.06
N LYS A 154 -5.16 17.08 -53.77
CA LYS A 154 -6.22 16.91 -54.78
C LYS A 154 -6.67 18.27 -55.35
N LEU A 155 -6.84 19.27 -54.49
CA LEU A 155 -7.21 20.63 -54.91
C LEU A 155 -6.13 21.26 -55.78
N GLU A 156 -4.85 21.12 -55.42
CA GLU A 156 -3.74 21.65 -56.21
C GLU A 156 -3.64 20.98 -57.60
N SER A 157 -3.87 19.65 -57.65
CA SER A 157 -3.92 18.90 -58.90
C SER A 157 -5.12 19.31 -59.77
N ALA A 158 -6.27 19.60 -59.17
CA ALA A 158 -7.45 20.10 -59.88
C ALA A 158 -7.23 21.52 -60.43
N ARG A 159 -6.56 22.39 -59.66
CA ARG A 159 -6.28 23.77 -60.06
C ARG A 159 -5.29 23.84 -61.24
N SER A 160 -4.21 23.06 -61.17
CA SER A 160 -3.22 22.97 -62.26
C SER A 160 -3.83 22.43 -63.56
N SER A 161 -4.71 21.42 -63.47
CA SER A 161 -5.41 20.88 -64.64
C SER A 161 -6.47 21.82 -65.23
N ALA A 162 -7.14 22.64 -64.42
CA ALA A 162 -8.05 23.68 -64.90
C ALA A 162 -7.31 24.80 -65.64
N SER A 163 -6.19 25.30 -65.08
CA SER A 163 -5.38 26.35 -65.73
C SER A 163 -4.73 25.89 -67.05
N GLY A 164 -4.50 24.59 -67.23
CA GLY A 164 -4.00 24.03 -68.49
C GLY A 164 -5.05 23.91 -69.59
N ARG A 165 -6.35 23.92 -69.25
CA ARG A 165 -7.45 23.83 -70.24
C ARG A 165 -7.83 25.17 -70.84
N GLU A 166 -7.67 26.28 -70.11
CA GLU A 166 -7.98 27.64 -70.63
C GLU A 166 -6.93 28.19 -71.60
N ARG A 167 -5.78 27.52 -71.75
CA ARG A 167 -4.67 27.94 -72.63
C ARG A 167 -4.59 27.20 -73.97
N LYS A 168 -5.60 26.40 -74.31
CA LYS A 168 -5.72 25.68 -75.60
C LYS A 168 -6.92 26.20 -76.37
#